data_AF-A0A2V2APP2-F1
#
_entry.id   AF-A0A2V2APP2-F1
#
_cell.length_a   1.000
_cell.length_b   1.000
_cell.length_c   1.000
_cell.angle_alpha   90.00
_cell.angle_beta   90.00
_cell.angle_gamma   90.00
#
_symmetry.space_group_name_H-M   'P 1'
#
loop_
_entity.id
_entity.type
_entity.pdbx_description
1 polymer ?
#
loop_
_entity_poly.entity_id
_entity_poly.type
_entity_poly.pdbx_seq_one_letter_code
_entity_poly.pdbx_strand_id
1 'polypeptide(L)' 'MSRAALFRVRELEQVDKTHFPTARVYGDTARPELRVIACGGEITNGHRPDDIILYADLVG' A
#
# COMPACT_ATOMS: atom_id res chain seq x y z
N MET A 1 -18.05 -21.48 -8.00
CA MET A 1 -18.35 -20.11 -7.56
C MET A 1 -17.04 -19.49 -7.10
N SER A 2 -16.58 -18.40 -7.71
CA SER A 2 -15.45 -17.65 -7.17
C SER A 2 -15.93 -16.88 -5.94
N ARG A 3 -15.21 -17.03 -4.82
CA ARG A 3 -15.42 -16.22 -3.63
C ARG A 3 -14.54 -14.99 -3.77
N ALA A 4 -15.13 -13.80 -3.71
CA ALA A 4 -14.42 -12.52 -3.73
C ALA A 4 -14.39 -11.92 -2.31
N ALA A 5 -13.38 -11.12 -2.05
CA ALA A 5 -13.29 -10.26 -0.87
C ALA A 5 -13.27 -8.80 -1.36
N LEU A 6 -14.15 -7.98 -0.81
CA LEU A 6 -14.29 -6.57 -1.13
C LEU A 6 -13.54 -5.74 -0.11
N PHE A 7 -12.63 -4.89 -0.58
CA PHE A 7 -11.86 -3.97 0.25
C PHE A 7 -12.21 -2.52 -0.10
N ARG A 8 -12.28 -1.66 0.91
CA ARG A 8 -12.43 -0.21 0.74
C ARG A 8 -11.10 0.47 1.03
N VAL A 9 -10.58 1.19 0.05
CA VAL A 9 -9.38 2.03 0.26
C VAL A 9 -9.71 3.10 1.28
N ARG A 10 -8.91 3.15 2.35
CA ARG A 10 -9.01 4.11 3.44
C ARG A 10 -7.97 5.21 3.29
N GLU A 11 -6.78 4.87 2.80
CA GLU A 11 -5.66 5.80 2.76
C GLU A 11 -4.72 5.48 1.59
N LEU A 12 -4.12 6.54 1.05
CA LEU A 12 -3.07 6.49 0.05
C LEU A 12 -1.88 7.30 0.58
N GLU A 13 -0.70 6.70 0.55
CA GLU A 13 0.55 7.30 1.00
C GLU A 13 1.56 7.24 -0.13
N GLN A 14 2.19 8.36 -0.46
CA GLN A 14 3.36 8.41 -1.34
C GLN A 14 4.57 8.76 -0.48
N VAL A 15 5.60 7.92 -0.54
CA VAL A 15 6.75 7.99 0.36
C VAL A 15 8.01 7.67 -0.42
N ASP A 16 9.08 8.43 -0.18
CA ASP A 16 10.41 8.13 -0.71
C ASP A 16 10.82 6.71 -0.30
N LYS A 17 11.36 5.92 -1.24
CA LYS A 17 11.77 4.52 -1.01
C LYS A 17 12.73 4.35 0.17
N THR A 18 13.55 5.35 0.47
CA THR A 18 14.49 5.34 1.59
C THR A 18 13.82 5.56 2.95
N HIS A 19 12.57 6.05 2.94
CA HIS A 19 11.74 6.31 4.13
C HIS A 19 10.56 5.35 4.23
N PHE A 20 10.63 4.19 3.54
CA PHE A 20 9.55 3.22 3.52
C PHE A 20 9.06 2.86 4.94
N PRO A 21 7.75 2.98 5.24
CA PRO A 21 7.23 2.84 6.59
C PRO A 21 7.03 1.36 6.95
N THR A 22 8.14 0.61 7.05
CA THR A 22 8.19 -0.85 7.26
C THR A 22 7.26 -1.33 8.38
N ALA A 23 7.30 -0.70 9.56
CA ALA A 23 6.47 -1.11 10.69
C ALA A 23 4.97 -0.91 10.42
N ARG A 24 4.60 0.12 9.65
CA ARG A 24 3.21 0.39 9.26
C ARG A 24 2.73 -0.58 8.19
N VAL A 25 3.61 -0.94 7.25
CA VAL A 25 3.26 -1.78 6.09
C VAL A 25 3.31 -3.27 6.41
N TYR A 26 4.27 -3.70 7.22
CA TYR A 26 4.47 -5.12 7.55
C TYR A 26 4.12 -5.47 8.99
N GLY A 27 3.78 -4.48 9.83
CA GLY A 27 3.32 -4.74 11.18
C GLY A 27 1.99 -5.47 11.22
N ASP A 28 1.81 -6.29 12.26
CA ASP A 28 0.61 -7.07 12.49
C ASP A 28 -0.64 -6.21 12.64
N THR A 29 -1.79 -6.78 12.26
CA THR A 29 -3.10 -6.14 12.39
C THR A 29 -4.04 -7.00 13.21
N ALA A 30 -4.94 -6.35 13.96
CA ALA A 30 -6.01 -7.05 14.69
C ALA A 30 -7.21 -7.40 13.80
N ARG A 31 -7.22 -6.96 12.52
CA ARG A 31 -8.32 -7.14 11.56
C ARG A 31 -7.76 -7.44 10.16
N PRO A 32 -8.55 -8.06 9.26
CA PRO A 32 -8.13 -8.20 7.87
C PRO A 32 -7.95 -6.84 7.19
N GLU A 33 -6.74 -6.60 6.69
CA GLU A 33 -6.38 -5.41 5.92
C GLU A 33 -5.69 -5.84 4.62
N LEU A 34 -5.85 -5.05 3.57
CA LEU A 34 -5.09 -5.16 2.32
C LEU A 34 -4.16 -3.97 2.20
N ARG A 35 -2.88 -4.24 1.95
CA ARG A 35 -1.84 -3.24 1.68
C ARG A 35 -1.22 -3.54 0.31
N VAL A 36 -1.24 -2.57 -0.59
CA VAL A 36 -0.62 -2.71 -1.92
C VAL A 36 0.47 -1.66 -2.05
N ILE A 37 1.64 -2.09 -2.49
CA ILE A 37 2.83 -1.28 -2.66
C ILE A 37 3.14 -1.24 -4.16
N ALA A 38 3.25 -0.04 -4.73
CA ALA A 38 3.55 0.18 -6.14
C ALA A 38 4.63 1.26 -6.28
N CYS A 39 5.32 1.31 -7.42
CA CYS A 39 6.30 2.35 -7.68
C CYS A 39 5.60 3.69 -7.99
N GLY A 40 6.08 4.78 -7.38
CA GLY A 40 5.52 6.13 -7.45
C GLY A 40 6.54 7.21 -7.79
N GLY A 41 6.05 8.44 -7.90
CA GLY A 41 6.88 9.61 -8.18
C GLY A 41 7.26 9.76 -9.66
N GLU A 42 7.73 10.97 -9.98
CA GLU A 42 8.26 11.29 -11.30
C GLU A 42 9.57 10.53 -11.56
N ILE A 43 9.76 10.09 -12.81
CA ILE A 43 10.96 9.33 -13.17
C ILE A 43 12.19 10.23 -13.01
N THR A 44 13.10 9.81 -12.14
CA THR A 44 14.38 10.46 -11.89
C THR A 44 15.49 9.44 -12.13
N ASN A 45 16.45 9.78 -12.99
CA ASN A 45 17.55 8.88 -13.38
C ASN A 45 17.08 7.49 -13.87
N GLY A 46 15.97 7.45 -14.61
CA GLY A 46 15.40 6.19 -15.14
C GLY A 46 14.62 5.35 -14.13
N HIS A 47 14.45 5.83 -12.89
CA HIS A 47 13.75 5.11 -11.84
C HIS A 47 12.65 5.95 -11.19
N ARG A 48 11.65 5.28 -10.63
CA ARG A 48 10.64 5.87 -9.76
C ARG A 48 11.19 5.93 -8.32
N PRO A 49 11.39 7.12 -7.73
CA PRO A 49 12.06 7.26 -6.44
C PRO A 49 11.15 6.92 -5.25
N ASP A 50 9.83 6.92 -5.45
CA ASP A 50 8.86 6.76 -4.36
C ASP A 50 8.15 5.41 -4.46
N ASP A 51 7.50 5.05 -3.35
CA ASP A 51 6.45 4.04 -3.30
C ASP A 51 5.10 4.71 -3.09
N ILE A 52 4.08 4.22 -3.80
CA ILE A 52 2.66 4.46 -3.53
C ILE A 52 2.15 3.27 -2.74
N ILE A 53 1.61 3.53 -1.56
CA ILE A 53 1.04 2.54 -0.67
C ILE A 53 -0.44 2.84 -0.50
N LEU A 54 -1.28 1.87 -0.82
CA LEU A 54 -2.71 1.92 -0.51
C LEU A 54 -3.03 0.97 0.65
N TYR A 55 -3.76 1.49 1.63
CA TYR A 55 -4.27 0.77 2.78
C TYR A 55 -5.78 0.63 2.65
N ALA A 56 -6.29 -0.59 2.78
CA ALA A 56 -7.71 -0.89 2.60
C ALA A 56 -8.24 -1.86 3.66
N ASP A 57 -9.46 -1.61 4.11
CA ASP A 57 -10.15 -2.44 5.09
C ASP A 57 -11.11 -3.41 4.38
N LEU A 58 -11.21 -4.65 4.88
CA LEU A 58 -12.20 -5.62 4.39
C LEU A 58 -13.62 -5.14 4.71
N VAL A 59 -14.51 -5.18 3.71
CA VAL A 59 -15.91 -4.74 3.84
C VAL A 59 -16.93 -5.72 3.26
N GLY A 60 -16.52 -6.84 2.66
CA GLY A 60 -17.42 -7.87 2.12
C GLY A 60 -16.71 -9.07 1.53
#